data_AF-A0A1X7SZ91-F1
#
_entry.id   AF-A0A1X7SZ91-F1
#
_cell.length_a   1.000
_cell.length_b   1.000
_cell.length_c   1.000
_cell.angle_alpha   90.00
_cell.angle_beta   90.00
_cell.angle_gamma   90.00
#
_symmetry.space_group_name_H-M   'P 1'
#
loop_
_entity.id
_entity.type
_entity.pdbx_description
1 polymer ?
#
loop_
_entity_poly.entity_id
_entity_poly.type
_entity_poly.pdbx_seq_one_letter_code
_entity_poly.pdbx_strand_id
1 'polypeptide(L)'
;MDKLRKKQLEAIQVVEERIKQWIEFERDYEILLERLNSLPKKLSANIMVPIGKVAYIPGQLYRTNEVLAFLGDNWFAERTAYQVCYIVEHRLQ
;
A
#
# COMPACT_ATOMS: atom_id res chain seq x y z
N MET A 1 2.46 30.81 -31.78
CA MET A 1 3.46 30.30 -30.81
C MET A 1 2.84 29.98 -29.45
N ASP A 2 1.84 30.73 -28.98
CA ASP A 2 1.27 30.58 -27.63
C ASP A 2 0.46 29.29 -27.41
N LYS A 3 -0.23 28.79 -28.44
CA LYS A 3 -1.03 27.55 -28.36
C LYS A 3 -0.16 26.30 -28.13
N LEU A 4 1.07 26.31 -28.64
CA LEU A 4 2.04 25.24 -28.43
C LEU A 4 2.58 25.26 -26.99
N ARG A 5 2.92 26.45 -26.49
CA ARG A 5 3.41 26.65 -25.12
C ARG A 5 2.36 26.27 -24.08
N LYS A 6 1.08 26.58 -24.32
CA LYS A 6 -0.03 26.18 -23.45
C LYS A 6 -0.17 24.66 -23.34
N LYS A 7 -0.12 23.95 -24.47
CA LYS A 7 -0.16 22.47 -24.48
C LYS A 7 1.03 21.84 -23.75
N GLN A 8 2.21 22.44 -23.86
CA GLN A 8 3.40 22.00 -23.14
C GLN A 8 3.24 22.17 -21.62
N LEU A 9 2.68 23.29 -21.18
CA LEU A 9 2.36 23.54 -19.76
C LEU A 9 1.36 22.54 -19.18
N GLU A 10 0.27 22.25 -19.91
CA GLU A 10 -0.73 21.25 -19.50
C GLU A 10 -0.10 19.84 -19.41
N ALA A 11 0.77 19.48 -20.36
CA ALA A 11 1.48 18.22 -20.32
C ALA A 11 2.44 18.11 -19.13
N ILE A 12 3.16 19.19 -18.80
CA ILE A 12 4.05 19.23 -17.63
C ILE A 12 3.26 19.03 -16.34
N GLN A 13 2.11 19.70 -16.18
CA GLN A 13 1.27 19.55 -14.99
C GLN A 13 0.80 18.09 -14.79
N VAL A 14 0.33 17.43 -15.85
CA VAL A 14 -0.09 16.03 -15.77
C VAL A 14 1.07 15.11 -15.39
N VAL A 15 2.27 15.38 -15.91
CA VAL A 15 3.47 14.61 -15.55
C VAL A 15 3.86 14.85 -14.09
N GLU A 16 3.80 16.09 -13.60
CA GLU A 16 4.07 16.42 -12.20
C GLU A 16 3.08 15.75 -11.24
N GLU A 17 1.78 15.75 -11.57
CA GLU A 17 0.77 15.06 -10.78
C GLU A 17 1.02 13.55 -10.73
N ARG A 18 1.37 12.94 -11.86
CA ARG A 18 1.75 11.53 -11.91
C ARG A 18 2.96 11.27 -11.02
N ILE A 19 4.03 12.06 -11.15
CA ILE A 19 5.24 11.90 -10.33
C ILE A 19 4.89 11.93 -8.84
N LYS A 20 4.03 12.88 -8.41
CA LYS A 20 3.56 12.93 -7.02
C LYS A 20 2.84 11.64 -6.60
N GLN A 21 1.95 11.12 -7.45
CA GLN A 21 1.26 9.86 -7.18
C GLN A 21 2.24 8.68 -7.07
N TRP A 22 3.25 8.60 -7.94
CA TRP A 22 4.28 7.55 -7.86
C TRP A 22 5.07 7.62 -6.56
N ILE A 23 5.45 8.82 -6.12
CA ILE A 23 6.15 9.03 -4.84
C ILE A 23 5.27 8.62 -3.65
N GLU A 24 3.97 8.94 -3.69
CA GLU A 24 3.02 8.51 -2.65
C GLU A 24 2.89 6.98 -2.62
N PHE A 25 2.79 6.33 -3.77
CA PHE A 25 2.74 4.87 -3.85
C PHE A 25 4.01 4.21 -3.31
N GLU A 26 5.19 4.72 -3.65
CA GLU A 26 6.46 4.23 -3.12
C GLU A 26 6.48 4.30 -1.59
N ARG A 27 6.10 5.45 -1.02
CA ARG A 27 6.01 5.62 0.43
C ARG A 27 5.02 4.69 1.09
N ASP A 28 3.85 4.48 0.48
CA ASP A 28 2.84 3.56 1.00
C ASP A 28 3.35 2.10 1.02
N TYR A 29 4.13 1.71 0.01
CA TYR A 29 4.77 0.39 -0.02
C TYR A 29 5.88 0.23 1.02
N GLU A 30 6.68 1.27 1.28
CA GLU A 30 7.68 1.25 2.38
C GLU A 30 7.01 1.04 3.74
N ILE A 31 5.94 1.81 4.04
CA ILE A 31 5.17 1.68 5.28
C ILE A 31 4.54 0.29 5.38
N LEU A 32 4.03 -0.24 4.26
CA LEU A 32 3.47 -1.59 4.20
C LEU A 32 4.54 -2.64 4.53
N LEU A 33 5.75 -2.52 3.98
CA LEU A 33 6.84 -3.46 4.22
C LEU A 33 7.27 -3.46 5.70
N GLU A 34 7.40 -2.29 6.32
CA GLU A 34 7.68 -2.18 7.76
C GLU A 34 6.60 -2.84 8.62
N ARG A 35 5.32 -2.67 8.23
CA ARG A 35 4.19 -3.26 8.92
C ARG A 35 4.18 -4.79 8.78
N LEU A 36 4.36 -5.31 7.57
CA LEU A 36 4.42 -6.74 7.30
C LEU A 36 5.57 -7.42 8.06
N ASN A 37 6.72 -6.75 8.20
CA ASN A 37 7.85 -7.26 8.97
C ASN A 37 7.63 -7.23 10.50
N SER A 38 6.76 -6.35 11.01
CA SER A 38 6.49 -6.23 12.44
C SER A 38 5.31 -7.06 12.93
N LEU A 39 4.33 -7.34 12.08
CA LEU A 39 3.13 -8.14 12.40
C LEU A 39 3.42 -9.55 12.92
N PRO A 40 4.25 -10.39 12.27
CA PRO A 40 4.46 -11.78 12.68
C PRO A 40 5.24 -11.91 14.00
N LYS A 41 5.76 -10.82 14.58
CA LYS A 41 6.48 -10.83 15.87
C LYS A 41 5.56 -11.06 17.08
N LYS A 42 4.23 -10.93 16.92
CA LYS A 42 3.25 -11.13 18.00
C LYS A 42 2.19 -12.10 17.51
N LEU A 43 1.93 -13.18 18.25
CA LEU A 43 0.89 -14.17 17.88
C LEU A 43 -0.52 -13.57 17.88
N SER A 44 -0.78 -12.68 18.84
CA SER A 44 -2.05 -11.98 18.99
C SER A 44 -1.81 -10.55 19.48
N ALA A 45 -2.56 -9.59 18.96
CA ALA A 45 -2.47 -8.18 19.36
C ALA A 45 -3.86 -7.55 19.48
N ASN A 46 -4.12 -6.89 20.60
CA ASN A 46 -5.33 -6.10 20.77
C ASN A 46 -5.16 -4.78 20.01
N ILE A 47 -6.09 -4.48 19.11
CA ILE A 47 -6.05 -3.29 18.24
C ILE A 47 -7.42 -2.63 18.15
N MET A 48 -7.43 -1.35 17.82
CA MET A 48 -8.64 -0.63 17.44
C MET A 48 -8.82 -0.77 15.92
N VAL A 49 -9.82 -1.53 15.49
CA VAL A 49 -10.10 -1.77 14.07
C VAL A 49 -10.94 -0.61 13.54
N PRO A 50 -10.50 0.10 12.49
CA PRO A 50 -11.29 1.17 11.88
C PRO A 50 -12.49 0.59 11.11
N ILE A 51 -13.70 1.01 11.45
CA ILE A 51 -14.95 0.66 10.72
C ILE A 51 -15.46 1.92 10.00
N GLY A 52 -14.62 2.43 9.10
CA GLY A 52 -14.89 3.65 8.34
C GLY A 52 -14.06 4.84 8.79
N LYS A 53 -14.48 6.06 8.40
CA LYS A 53 -13.66 7.27 8.53
C LYS A 53 -13.50 7.79 9.96
N VAL A 54 -14.44 7.48 10.85
CA VAL A 54 -14.50 8.09 12.21
C VAL A 54 -14.66 7.04 13.32
N ALA A 55 -15.11 5.82 12.99
CA ALA A 55 -15.44 4.81 13.99
C ALA A 55 -14.31 3.79 14.15
N TYR A 56 -14.04 3.41 15.40
CA TYR A 56 -13.10 2.36 15.77
C TYR A 56 -13.75 1.38 16.75
N ILE A 57 -13.53 0.08 16.55
CA ILE A 57 -14.02 -0.97 17.44
C ILE A 57 -12.84 -1.73 18.05
N PRO A 58 -12.88 -2.05 19.36
CA PRO A 58 -11.86 -2.90 19.96
C PRO A 58 -11.93 -4.31 19.35
N GLY A 59 -10.80 -4.79 18.85
CA GLY A 59 -10.65 -6.12 18.26
C GLY A 59 -9.31 -6.75 18.60
N GLN A 60 -9.15 -8.01 18.22
CA GLN A 60 -7.91 -8.75 18.39
C GLN A 60 -7.48 -9.35 17.06
N LEU A 61 -6.25 -9.07 16.65
CA LEU A 61 -5.58 -9.77 15.57
C LEU A 61 -5.18 -11.16 16.05
N TYR A 62 -5.60 -12.18 15.31
CA TYR A 62 -5.15 -13.57 15.46
C TYR A 62 -4.46 -13.99 14.16
N ARG A 63 -3.47 -14.89 14.24
CA ARG A 63 -2.69 -15.38 13.08
C ARG A 63 -2.04 -14.24 12.27
N THR A 64 -1.28 -13.38 12.95
CA THR A 64 -0.58 -12.22 12.35
C THR A 64 0.45 -12.54 11.27
N ASN A 65 0.80 -13.81 11.07
CA ASN A 65 1.66 -14.27 9.99
C ASN A 65 0.88 -14.59 8.70
N GLU A 66 -0.45 -14.61 8.72
CA GLU A 66 -1.29 -14.88 7.55
C GLU A 66 -1.85 -13.56 7.03
N VAL A 67 -1.65 -13.31 5.73
CA VAL A 67 -2.07 -12.07 5.06
C VAL A 67 -2.78 -12.42 3.76
N LEU A 68 -3.88 -11.72 3.48
CA LEU A 68 -4.59 -11.81 2.21
C LEU A 68 -3.92 -10.86 1.21
N ALA A 69 -3.16 -11.41 0.27
CA ALA A 69 -2.44 -10.64 -0.74
C ALA A 69 -3.25 -10.51 -2.03
N PHE A 70 -3.29 -9.31 -2.60
CA PHE A 70 -3.87 -9.05 -3.92
C PHE A 70 -2.82 -9.32 -5.01
N LEU A 71 -3.09 -10.28 -5.89
CA LEU A 71 -2.16 -10.72 -6.94
C LEU A 71 -2.43 -10.09 -8.32
N GLY A 72 -3.58 -9.44 -8.51
CA GLY A 72 -4.04 -8.92 -9.81
C GLY A 72 -5.37 -9.55 -10.22
N ASP A 73 -6.08 -8.93 -11.18
CA ASP A 73 -7.32 -9.46 -11.77
C ASP A 73 -8.39 -9.93 -10.76
N ASN A 74 -8.56 -9.21 -9.65
CA ASN A 74 -9.46 -9.57 -8.54
C ASN A 74 -9.13 -10.90 -7.84
N TRP A 75 -7.92 -11.45 -8.03
CA TRP A 75 -7.45 -12.62 -7.31
C TRP A 75 -6.77 -12.25 -6.00
N PHE A 76 -7.27 -12.86 -4.93
CA PHE A 76 -6.67 -12.79 -3.60
C PHE A 76 -6.18 -14.17 -3.18
N ALA A 77 -5.02 -14.20 -2.54
CA ALA A 77 -4.45 -15.44 -2.02
C ALA A 77 -3.96 -15.23 -0.59
N GLU A 78 -4.23 -16.21 0.28
CA GLU A 78 -3.62 -16.28 1.59
C GLU A 78 -2.15 -16.65 1.44
N ARG A 79 -1.29 -15.80 2.00
CA ARG A 79 0.16 -15.92 1.96
C ARG A 79 0.76 -15.58 3.32
N THR A 80 1.95 -16.09 3.57
CA THR A 80 2.66 -15.74 4.80
C THR A 80 3.14 -14.28 4.70
N ALA A 81 3.24 -13.58 5.84
CA ALA A 81 3.77 -12.22 5.88
C ALA A 81 5.15 -12.13 5.18
N TYR A 82 5.99 -13.16 5.37
CA TYR A 82 7.27 -13.32 4.69
C TYR A 82 7.15 -13.35 3.16
N GLN A 83 6.23 -14.16 2.61
CA GLN A 83 6.02 -14.22 1.16
C GLN A 83 5.47 -12.91 0.59
N VAL A 84 4.62 -12.22 1.36
CA VAL A 84 4.07 -10.92 0.93
C VAL A 84 5.15 -9.85 0.91
N CYS A 85 6.10 -9.85 1.86
CA CYS A 85 7.26 -8.95 1.81
C CYS A 85 8.02 -9.10 0.49
N TYR A 86 8.30 -10.33 0.05
CA TYR A 86 8.98 -10.57 -1.22
C TYR A 86 8.19 -10.04 -2.43
N ILE A 87 6.86 -10.21 -2.43
CA ILE A 87 6.00 -9.67 -3.49
C ILE A 87 6.04 -8.13 -3.51
N VAL A 88 6.03 -7.49 -2.34
CA VAL A 88 6.10 -6.03 -2.22
C VAL A 88 7.45 -5.50 -2.68
N GLU A 89 8.55 -6.14 -2.26
CA GLU A 89 9.91 -5.80 -2.71
C GLU A 89 10.03 -5.90 -4.24
N HIS A 90 9.44 -6.92 -4.85
CA HIS A 90 9.43 -7.08 -6.32
C HIS A 90 8.60 -6.01 -7.05
N ARG A 91 7.65 -5.36 -6.38
CA ARG A 91 6.83 -4.27 -6.94
C ARG A 91 7.48 -2.89 -6.78
N LEU A 92 8.44 -2.77 -5.88
CA LEU A 92 9.24 -1.56 -5.66
C LEU A 92 10.44 -1.45 -6.61
N GLN A 93 10.84 -2.56 -7.26
CA GLN A 93 11.88 -2.62 -8.29
C GLN A 93 11.35 -2.19 -9.65
#